data_AF-A0A450YPI6-F1
#
_entry.id   AF-A0A450YPI6-F1
#
_cell.length_a   1.000
_cell.length_b   1.000
_cell.length_c   1.000
_cell.angle_alpha   90.00
_cell.angle_beta   90.00
_cell.angle_gamma   90.00
#
_symmetry.space_group_name_H-M   'P 1'
#
loop_
_entity.id
_entity.type
_entity.pdbx_description
1 polymer ?
#
loop_
_entity_poly.entity_id
_entity_poly.type
_entity_poly.pdbx_seq_one_letter_code
_entity_poly.pdbx_strand_id
1 'polypeptide(L)'
;MNTLESKLLTAAREDRLLDYIDEQWRVTDRDDRDPLAEALADLHNQGKIDVVAAFGKLKNDKQPPNFFLTKRIFEKTLPKIEAPTSEVLKCVLHLFHEAGQDMTAGFIIDPYINFCAANPSRPREAIGLIETSPDKLAGLLTPSLVAGSRLDAQQYLNEAIRLSTHLTIEIRRDAVFSLGRIEYPEEGDLPEKALTTLEHAIAGENDDLLIRSVIKSAFSLYKKQESLEGRVTGLIDTVLTGGGDQALHAASEILFFEDKEIPETLLDKLLSHLRQVNPAHKGTLDNIDHGLEALLAGESPEKAIRFIEALLTTKAESLSMEAFDGVGRELLKNREGLLNCVMTRWFLGGNPALCRVIPYVMVHQDISHDLPLAVDPEELHPIDPDRILFLARKAIGYLFFRPVTAASIVLSLMEYAKDDEMKKTLTGLLFDPLSINYGKVEDYIKEQVDSENDSIRSACKGSLAAFDQYLDGLKSTGEIPELNPSQSRQEAYRRHYSKQMSEAMRQGEENSLAQFCSKSVLLYGRKSIFHVRGSSDEIDRREMQLHNFDFSTEIPRLSIIAPFDFDYTLRVFRAEKPAT
;
A
#
# COMPACT_ATOMS: atom_id res chain seq x y z
N MET A 1 31.56 27.06 35.72
CA MET A 1 31.35 26.23 34.52
C MET A 1 30.35 25.16 34.87
N ASN A 2 29.32 24.99 34.07
CA ASN A 2 28.33 23.93 34.25
C ASN A 2 29.02 22.56 34.12
N THR A 3 28.60 21.55 34.88
CA THR A 3 29.22 20.20 34.84
C THR A 3 29.13 19.58 33.44
N LEU A 4 28.07 19.91 32.69
CA LEU A 4 27.88 19.48 31.31
C LEU A 4 28.88 20.10 30.34
N GLU A 5 29.10 21.42 30.40
CA GLU A 5 30.05 22.14 29.53
C GLU A 5 31.47 21.61 29.70
N SER A 6 31.91 21.37 30.94
CA SER A 6 33.24 20.84 31.23
C SER A 6 33.45 19.45 30.59
N LYS A 7 32.42 18.59 30.65
CA LYS A 7 32.45 17.27 30.05
C LYS A 7 32.46 17.34 28.53
N LEU A 8 31.65 18.21 27.92
CA LEU A 8 31.66 18.45 26.47
C LEU A 8 33.03 18.92 25.96
N LEU A 9 33.67 19.85 26.67
CA LEU A 9 35.01 20.31 26.33
C LEU A 9 36.06 19.22 26.48
N THR A 10 35.93 18.37 27.50
CA THR A 10 36.83 17.22 27.69
C THR A 10 36.67 16.22 26.55
N ALA A 11 35.43 15.82 26.23
CA ALA A 11 35.14 14.92 25.12
C ALA A 11 35.61 15.47 23.77
N ALA A 12 35.45 16.78 23.53
CA ALA A 12 35.96 17.43 22.32
C ALA A 12 37.49 17.39 22.21
N ARG A 13 38.22 17.59 23.33
CA ARG A 13 39.69 17.49 23.35
C ARG A 13 40.19 16.06 23.12
N GLU A 14 39.38 15.07 23.47
CA GLU A 14 39.68 13.65 23.29
C GLU A 14 39.20 13.10 21.92
N ASP A 15 38.66 13.93 21.02
CA ASP A 15 38.02 13.55 19.75
C ASP A 15 36.86 12.54 19.93
N ARG A 16 36.21 12.56 21.10
CA ARG A 16 35.08 11.71 21.50
C ARG A 16 33.76 12.47 21.65
N LEU A 17 33.65 13.64 21.01
CA LEU A 17 32.48 14.50 21.18
C LEU A 17 31.18 13.81 20.73
N LEU A 18 31.17 13.16 19.57
CA LEU A 18 29.97 12.48 19.05
C LEU A 18 29.58 11.26 19.90
N ASP A 19 30.57 10.52 20.41
CA ASP A 19 30.34 9.40 21.36
C ASP A 19 29.70 9.91 22.64
N TYR A 20 30.24 10.98 23.21
CA TYR A 20 29.69 11.58 24.41
C TYR A 20 28.26 12.08 24.21
N ILE A 21 27.94 12.64 23.03
CA ILE A 21 26.58 13.07 22.69
C ILE A 21 25.62 11.87 22.64
N ASP A 22 26.00 10.75 22.01
CA ASP A 22 25.18 9.52 21.99
C ASP A 22 25.01 8.93 23.40
N GLU A 23 26.11 8.86 24.18
CA GLU A 23 26.09 8.40 25.57
C GLU A 23 25.12 9.24 26.42
N GLN A 24 25.18 10.57 26.32
CA GLN A 24 24.24 11.43 27.03
C GLN A 24 22.81 11.22 26.53
N TRP A 25 22.60 11.15 25.22
CA TRP A 25 21.27 10.92 24.64
C TRP A 25 20.58 9.65 25.16
N ARG A 26 21.35 8.58 25.45
CA ARG A 26 20.84 7.32 25.99
C ARG A 26 20.48 7.36 27.48
N VAL A 27 21.09 8.28 28.23
CA VAL A 27 20.95 8.35 29.69
C VAL A 27 19.93 9.41 30.13
N THR A 28 19.65 10.43 29.30
CA THR A 28 18.66 11.46 29.62
C THR A 28 17.24 11.15 29.11
N ASP A 29 16.24 11.41 29.95
CA ASP A 29 14.83 11.35 29.58
C ASP A 29 14.51 12.27 28.38
N ARG A 30 13.44 11.94 27.64
CA ARG A 30 13.10 12.62 26.37
C ARG A 30 12.92 14.14 26.49
N ASP A 31 12.42 14.62 27.63
CA ASP A 31 12.09 16.03 27.87
C ASP A 31 13.28 16.88 28.35
N ASP A 32 14.44 16.27 28.64
CA ASP A 32 15.58 16.93 29.30
C ASP A 32 16.79 17.13 28.35
N ARG A 33 16.53 17.20 27.04
CA ARG A 33 17.54 17.14 25.96
C ARG A 33 17.92 18.50 25.38
N ASP A 34 17.10 19.53 25.62
CA ASP A 34 17.40 20.90 25.19
C ASP A 34 18.65 21.48 25.87
N PRO A 35 18.94 21.22 27.16
CA PRO A 35 20.17 21.69 27.80
C PRO A 35 21.46 21.23 27.10
N LEU A 36 21.47 20.03 26.50
CA LEU A 36 22.63 19.53 25.74
C LEU A 36 22.82 20.30 24.43
N ALA A 37 21.73 20.52 23.69
CA ALA A 37 21.77 21.27 22.44
C ALA A 37 22.16 22.73 22.65
N GLU A 38 21.67 23.37 23.72
CA GLU A 38 22.04 24.73 24.14
C GLU A 38 23.52 24.82 24.52
N ALA A 39 24.00 23.91 25.37
CA ALA A 39 25.41 23.90 25.78
C ALA A 39 26.36 23.71 24.59
N LEU A 40 25.99 22.87 23.61
CA LEU A 40 26.76 22.71 22.37
C LEU A 40 26.77 24.00 21.54
N ALA A 41 25.63 24.67 21.41
CA ALA A 41 25.53 25.94 20.68
C ALA A 41 26.38 27.04 21.35
N ASP A 42 26.28 27.18 22.66
CA ASP A 42 27.04 28.16 23.44
C ASP A 42 28.55 27.93 23.32
N LEU A 43 29.01 26.69 23.47
CA LEU A 43 30.43 26.35 23.33
C LEU A 43 30.94 26.56 21.90
N HIS A 44 30.09 26.34 20.89
CA HIS A 44 30.42 26.64 19.50
C HIS A 44 30.59 28.13 19.26
N ASN A 45 29.60 28.92 19.67
CA ASN A 45 29.60 30.37 19.48
C ASN A 45 30.71 31.06 20.27
N GLN A 46 31.19 30.45 21.35
CA GLN A 46 32.38 30.88 22.10
C GLN A 46 33.71 30.46 21.45
N GLY A 47 33.69 29.74 20.32
CA GLY A 47 34.87 29.24 19.62
C GLY A 47 35.61 28.12 20.35
N LYS A 48 34.97 27.46 21.32
CA LYS A 48 35.61 26.42 22.14
C LYS A 48 35.46 25.02 21.54
N ILE A 49 34.43 24.79 20.73
CA ILE A 49 34.16 23.53 20.03
C ILE A 49 33.70 23.87 18.60
N ASP A 50 34.15 23.13 17.61
CA ASP A 50 33.57 23.19 16.27
C ASP A 50 32.55 22.05 16.10
N VAL A 51 31.28 22.36 16.38
CA VAL A 51 30.19 21.39 16.28
C VAL A 51 29.95 21.00 14.82
N VAL A 52 30.07 21.94 13.88
CA VAL A 52 29.88 21.66 12.45
C VAL A 52 30.96 20.69 11.95
N ALA A 53 32.23 20.93 12.28
CA ALA A 53 33.31 20.02 11.91
C ALA A 53 33.19 18.64 12.58
N ALA A 54 32.70 18.57 13.82
CA ALA A 54 32.46 17.30 14.50
C ALA A 54 31.36 16.50 13.79
N PHE A 55 30.19 17.10 13.55
CA PHE A 55 29.07 16.43 12.88
C PHE A 55 29.33 16.12 11.42
N GLY A 56 30.21 16.87 10.74
CA GLY A 56 30.68 16.54 9.39
C GLY A 56 31.45 15.21 9.30
N LYS A 57 31.83 14.60 10.43
CA LYS A 57 32.46 13.27 10.49
C LYS A 57 31.47 12.14 10.82
N LEU A 58 30.23 12.44 11.18
CA LEU A 58 29.24 11.45 11.61
C LEU A 58 28.82 10.55 10.45
N LYS A 59 28.86 9.22 10.62
CA LYS A 59 28.55 8.24 9.57
C LYS A 59 27.45 7.28 10.00
N ASN A 60 26.73 6.75 9.02
CA ASN A 60 25.71 5.72 9.21
C ASN A 60 26.28 4.34 8.86
N ASP A 61 27.25 3.86 9.64
CA ASP A 61 27.94 2.58 9.42
C ASP A 61 27.56 1.49 10.44
N LYS A 62 26.46 1.70 11.18
CA LYS A 62 25.96 0.83 12.26
C LYS A 62 26.94 0.66 13.42
N GLN A 63 28.03 1.43 13.50
CA GLN A 63 28.88 1.52 14.68
C GLN A 63 28.40 2.64 15.61
N PRO A 64 28.79 2.61 16.90
CA PRO A 64 28.68 3.80 17.76
C PRO A 64 29.52 4.95 17.18
N PRO A 65 29.05 6.20 17.28
CA PRO A 65 27.79 6.63 17.90
C PRO A 65 26.57 6.37 16.99
N ASN A 66 25.38 6.19 17.59
CA ASN A 66 24.16 5.99 16.82
C ASN A 66 23.84 7.21 15.93
N PHE A 67 23.96 7.04 14.61
CA PHE A 67 23.77 8.08 13.61
C PHE A 67 22.50 8.92 13.82
N PHE A 68 21.32 8.29 13.87
CA PHE A 68 20.04 8.99 13.92
C PHE A 68 19.83 9.74 15.24
N LEU A 69 20.23 9.13 16.36
CA LEU A 69 20.10 9.74 17.67
C LEU A 69 21.04 10.92 17.83
N THR A 70 22.29 10.77 17.39
CA THR A 70 23.29 11.85 17.43
C THR A 70 22.91 12.98 16.48
N LYS A 71 22.49 12.68 15.23
CA LYS A 71 21.98 13.66 14.26
C LYS A 71 20.86 14.52 14.83
N ARG A 72 19.92 13.96 15.60
CA ARG A 72 18.83 14.71 16.24
C ARG A 72 19.30 15.81 17.19
N ILE A 73 20.46 15.66 17.83
CA ILE A 73 21.02 16.74 18.65
C ILE A 73 21.49 17.89 17.77
N PHE A 74 22.15 17.57 16.64
CA PHE A 74 22.57 18.61 15.69
C PHE A 74 21.38 19.35 15.09
N GLU A 75 20.28 18.67 14.79
CA GLU A 75 19.02 19.29 14.34
C GLU A 75 18.52 20.37 15.32
N LYS A 76 18.71 20.16 16.63
CA LYS A 76 18.34 21.15 17.67
C LYS A 76 19.38 22.25 17.86
N THR A 77 20.66 21.94 17.68
CA THR A 77 21.77 22.88 17.86
C THR A 77 21.95 23.81 16.66
N LEU A 78 21.75 23.32 15.44
CA LEU A 78 22.04 24.02 14.18
C LEU A 78 21.38 25.42 14.07
N PRO A 79 20.11 25.63 14.44
CA PRO A 79 19.50 26.96 14.36
C PRO A 79 20.13 28.02 15.29
N LYS A 80 20.90 27.58 16.31
CA LYS A 80 21.41 28.42 17.40
C LYS A 80 22.90 28.76 17.29
N ILE A 81 23.57 28.27 16.25
CA ILE A 81 25.01 28.45 16.06
C ILE A 81 25.35 29.56 15.07
N GLU A 82 26.50 30.19 15.29
CA GLU A 82 27.20 31.09 14.39
C GLU A 82 28.34 30.36 13.71
N ALA A 83 28.15 29.99 12.44
CA ALA A 83 29.13 29.25 11.65
C ALA A 83 29.18 29.77 10.20
N PRO A 84 30.32 29.60 9.48
CA PRO A 84 30.38 29.90 8.05
C PRO A 84 29.36 29.08 7.25
N THR A 85 28.58 29.74 6.40
CA THR A 85 27.52 29.13 5.60
C THR A 85 28.05 27.97 4.74
N SER A 86 29.24 28.11 4.19
CA SER A 86 29.90 27.10 3.36
C SER A 86 30.17 25.78 4.09
N GLU A 87 30.55 25.82 5.37
CA GLU A 87 30.83 24.62 6.15
C GLU A 87 29.53 23.95 6.61
N VAL A 88 28.52 24.75 6.96
CA VAL A 88 27.18 24.24 7.30
C VAL A 88 26.54 23.54 6.11
N LEU A 89 26.59 24.12 4.91
CA LEU A 89 26.08 23.50 3.68
C LEU A 89 26.67 22.10 3.46
N LYS A 90 27.99 21.97 3.54
CA LYS A 90 28.69 20.68 3.37
C LYS A 90 28.26 19.67 4.45
N CYS A 91 28.19 20.11 5.71
CA CYS A 91 27.81 19.25 6.83
C CYS A 91 26.36 18.76 6.71
N VAL A 92 25.42 19.66 6.41
CA VAL A 92 24.00 19.32 6.26
C VAL A 92 23.80 18.33 5.12
N LEU A 93 24.45 18.57 3.97
CA LEU A 93 24.34 17.67 2.83
C LEU A 93 24.98 16.31 3.10
N HIS A 94 26.13 16.27 3.78
CA HIS A 94 26.77 15.03 4.24
C HIS A 94 25.80 14.22 5.11
N LEU A 95 25.21 14.84 6.13
CA LEU A 95 24.24 14.18 7.02
C LEU A 95 22.96 13.74 6.29
N PHE A 96 22.51 14.52 5.31
CA PHE A 96 21.37 14.16 4.48
C PHE A 96 21.67 12.89 3.67
N HIS A 97 22.84 12.80 3.05
CA HIS A 97 23.24 11.62 2.27
C HIS A 97 23.49 10.38 3.14
N GLU A 98 24.13 10.52 4.30
CA GLU A 98 24.34 9.41 5.24
C GLU A 98 23.02 8.84 5.80
N ALA A 99 21.97 9.65 5.91
CA ALA A 99 20.65 9.19 6.33
C ALA A 99 19.94 8.32 5.27
N GLY A 100 20.34 8.41 4.00
CA GLY A 100 19.81 7.60 2.91
C GLY A 100 18.34 7.88 2.60
N GLN A 101 17.59 6.83 2.22
CA GLN A 101 16.16 6.91 1.87
C GLN A 101 15.23 6.60 3.07
N ASP A 102 15.73 6.74 4.30
CA ASP A 102 14.86 6.63 5.47
C ASP A 102 13.96 7.88 5.56
N MET A 103 12.73 7.71 6.05
CA MET A 103 11.74 8.79 6.21
C MET A 103 12.25 9.94 7.11
N THR A 104 13.35 9.73 7.84
CA THR A 104 13.98 10.71 8.72
C THR A 104 15.11 11.52 8.07
N ALA A 105 15.53 11.19 6.84
CA ALA A 105 16.64 11.87 6.16
C ALA A 105 16.38 13.37 6.00
N GLY A 106 15.15 13.75 5.65
CA GLY A 106 14.72 15.14 5.47
C GLY A 106 14.66 15.99 6.74
N PHE A 107 14.73 15.41 7.94
CA PHE A 107 14.53 16.17 9.20
C PHE A 107 15.62 17.22 9.49
N ILE A 108 16.76 17.15 8.79
CA ILE A 108 17.82 18.16 8.90
C ILE A 108 17.53 19.44 8.09
N ILE A 109 16.57 19.39 7.15
CA ILE A 109 16.26 20.50 6.25
C ILE A 109 15.61 21.67 6.99
N ASP A 110 14.63 21.43 7.87
CA ASP A 110 13.98 22.51 8.64
C ASP A 110 14.95 23.24 9.60
N PRO A 111 15.80 22.52 10.37
CA PRO A 111 16.89 23.15 11.11
C PRO A 111 17.83 24.01 10.26
N TYR A 112 18.17 23.55 9.04
CA TYR A 112 18.98 24.31 8.11
C TYR A 112 18.27 25.59 7.63
N ILE A 113 16.98 25.50 7.29
CA ILE A 113 16.16 26.67 6.93
C ILE A 113 16.19 27.69 8.07
N ASN A 114 16.02 27.24 9.32
CA ASN A 114 16.06 28.12 10.49
C ASN A 114 17.44 28.75 10.72
N PHE A 115 18.52 28.00 10.53
CA PHE A 115 19.88 28.53 10.56
C PHE A 115 20.08 29.63 9.51
N CYS A 116 19.64 29.41 8.26
CA CYS A 116 19.75 30.42 7.21
C CYS A 116 18.88 31.66 7.50
N ALA A 117 17.64 31.46 7.97
CA ALA A 117 16.73 32.55 8.28
C ALA A 117 17.19 33.43 9.47
N ALA A 118 18.03 32.90 10.37
CA ALA A 118 18.52 33.66 11.52
C ALA A 118 19.45 34.83 11.15
N ASN A 119 20.01 34.87 9.93
CA ASN A 119 20.84 35.98 9.47
C ASN A 119 20.59 36.31 7.98
N PRO A 120 20.19 37.54 7.62
CA PRO A 120 19.88 37.92 6.25
C PRO A 120 20.98 37.72 5.20
N SER A 121 22.25 37.61 5.60
CA SER A 121 23.34 37.32 4.66
C SER A 121 23.42 35.84 4.27
N ARG A 122 22.99 34.92 5.14
CA ARG A 122 23.20 33.47 4.96
C ARG A 122 22.46 32.90 3.75
N PRO A 123 21.16 33.19 3.49
CA PRO A 123 20.49 32.60 2.33
C PRO A 123 21.10 33.12 1.01
N ARG A 124 21.50 34.39 0.95
CA ARG A 124 22.19 34.97 -0.21
C ARG A 124 23.56 34.34 -0.44
N GLU A 125 24.34 34.16 0.63
CA GLU A 125 25.64 33.47 0.57
C GLU A 125 25.46 32.02 0.12
N ALA A 126 24.48 31.30 0.67
CA ALA A 126 24.19 29.93 0.32
C ALA A 126 23.84 29.76 -1.16
N ILE A 127 22.95 30.60 -1.69
CA ILE A 127 22.58 30.59 -3.12
C ILE A 127 23.81 30.83 -4.00
N GLY A 128 24.63 31.83 -3.66
CA GLY A 128 25.87 32.10 -4.41
C GLY A 128 26.85 30.92 -4.39
N LEU A 129 27.02 30.26 -3.24
CA LEU A 129 27.86 29.06 -3.14
C LEU A 129 27.30 27.89 -3.98
N ILE A 130 25.99 27.70 -3.98
CA ILE A 130 25.33 26.66 -4.77
C ILE A 130 25.51 26.92 -6.27
N GLU A 131 25.34 28.16 -6.73
CA GLU A 131 25.59 28.54 -8.14
C GLU A 131 27.03 28.27 -8.57
N THR A 132 28.00 28.42 -7.67
CA THR A 132 29.42 28.11 -7.98
C THR A 132 29.75 26.61 -7.93
N SER A 133 28.87 25.76 -7.38
CA SER A 133 29.11 24.33 -7.20
C SER A 133 27.81 23.50 -7.28
N PRO A 134 27.06 23.58 -8.40
CA PRO A 134 25.75 22.96 -8.52
C PRO A 134 25.78 21.45 -8.30
N ASP A 135 26.73 20.74 -8.91
CA ASP A 135 26.89 19.28 -8.82
C ASP A 135 27.07 18.78 -7.38
N LYS A 136 27.48 19.66 -6.47
CA LYS A 136 27.77 19.33 -5.07
C LYS A 136 26.73 19.84 -4.10
N LEU A 137 25.97 20.88 -4.43
CA LEU A 137 25.16 21.60 -3.42
C LEU A 137 23.72 21.88 -3.88
N ALA A 138 23.32 21.52 -5.11
CA ALA A 138 22.01 21.84 -5.66
C ALA A 138 20.85 21.47 -4.72
N GLY A 139 20.91 20.29 -4.07
CA GLY A 139 19.86 19.82 -3.15
C GLY A 139 19.57 20.72 -1.94
N LEU A 140 20.36 21.77 -1.68
CA LEU A 140 20.09 22.78 -0.66
C LEU A 140 19.60 24.12 -1.22
N LEU A 141 19.35 24.24 -2.52
CA LEU A 141 18.86 25.47 -3.15
C LEU A 141 17.43 25.80 -2.70
N THR A 142 16.51 24.84 -2.81
CA THR A 142 15.14 25.01 -2.36
C THR A 142 15.06 25.48 -0.90
N PRO A 143 15.67 24.80 0.09
CA PRO A 143 15.59 25.26 1.47
C PRO A 143 16.29 26.62 1.70
N SER A 144 17.34 26.95 0.93
CA SER A 144 17.96 28.29 1.00
C SER A 144 17.03 29.40 0.52
N LEU A 145 16.30 29.18 -0.59
CA LEU A 145 15.29 30.11 -1.10
C LEU A 145 14.11 30.25 -0.13
N VAL A 146 13.65 29.14 0.46
CA VAL A 146 12.59 29.15 1.48
C VAL A 146 13.02 29.94 2.71
N ALA A 147 14.23 29.70 3.22
CA ALA A 147 14.78 30.46 4.35
C ALA A 147 14.86 31.96 4.06
N GLY A 148 15.28 32.32 2.84
CA GLY A 148 15.29 33.71 2.40
C GLY A 148 13.89 34.32 2.32
N SER A 149 12.90 33.57 1.84
CA SER A 149 11.53 34.09 1.69
C SER A 149 10.88 34.48 3.01
N ARG A 150 11.28 33.86 4.13
CA ARG A 150 10.85 34.27 5.48
C ARG A 150 11.33 35.67 5.88
N LEU A 151 12.38 36.17 5.22
CA LEU A 151 12.94 37.50 5.43
C LEU A 151 12.38 38.52 4.42
N ASP A 152 12.28 38.12 3.15
CA ASP A 152 11.72 38.94 2.08
C ASP A 152 11.15 38.05 0.96
N ALA A 153 9.86 37.75 1.02
CA ALA A 153 9.19 36.87 0.07
C ALA A 153 9.30 37.37 -1.38
N GLN A 154 9.21 38.68 -1.60
CA GLN A 154 9.28 39.27 -2.95
C GLN A 154 10.68 39.13 -3.55
N GLN A 155 11.72 39.42 -2.75
CA GLN A 155 13.11 39.31 -3.20
C GLN A 155 13.47 37.87 -3.55
N TYR A 156 13.14 36.91 -2.69
CA TYR A 156 13.51 35.51 -2.91
C TYR A 156 12.61 34.79 -3.91
N LEU A 157 11.37 35.26 -4.12
CA LEU A 157 10.60 34.87 -5.30
C LEU A 157 11.31 35.31 -6.58
N ASN A 158 11.76 36.57 -6.67
CA ASN A 158 12.48 37.05 -7.85
C ASN A 158 13.78 36.27 -8.09
N GLU A 159 14.44 35.83 -7.03
CA GLU A 159 15.63 34.98 -7.14
C GLU A 159 15.30 33.56 -7.63
N ALA A 160 14.22 32.96 -7.13
CA ALA A 160 13.72 31.69 -7.67
C ALA A 160 13.34 31.79 -9.16
N ILE A 161 12.72 32.90 -9.58
CA ILE A 161 12.39 33.17 -10.99
C ILE A 161 13.66 33.34 -11.84
N ARG A 162 14.69 34.02 -11.32
CA ARG A 162 15.98 34.14 -12.01
C ARG A 162 16.59 32.75 -12.24
N LEU A 163 16.61 31.93 -11.19
CA LEU A 163 17.23 30.61 -11.20
C LEU A 163 16.43 29.57 -11.98
N SER A 164 15.12 29.74 -12.18
CA SER A 164 14.30 28.84 -13.00
C SER A 164 14.70 28.86 -14.48
N THR A 165 15.49 29.84 -14.91
CA THR A 165 16.04 29.95 -16.28
C THR A 165 17.55 29.68 -16.34
N HIS A 166 18.14 29.15 -15.27
CA HIS A 166 19.57 28.87 -15.19
C HIS A 166 20.02 27.80 -16.20
N LEU A 167 21.27 27.88 -16.67
CA LEU A 167 21.80 26.96 -17.68
C LEU A 167 21.86 25.50 -17.18
N THR A 168 22.19 25.32 -15.90
CA THR A 168 22.24 24.01 -15.21
C THR A 168 20.83 23.54 -14.85
N ILE A 169 20.45 22.34 -15.29
CA ILE A 169 19.11 21.77 -15.10
C ILE A 169 18.81 21.49 -13.62
N GLU A 170 19.78 21.07 -12.83
CA GLU A 170 19.64 20.80 -11.40
C GLU A 170 19.18 22.06 -10.65
N ILE A 171 19.80 23.21 -10.95
CA ILE A 171 19.39 24.51 -10.40
C ILE A 171 17.98 24.87 -10.84
N ARG A 172 17.63 24.66 -12.13
CA ARG A 172 16.27 24.95 -12.61
C ARG A 172 15.23 24.11 -11.86
N ARG A 173 15.47 22.81 -11.69
CA ARG A 173 14.58 21.88 -10.99
C ARG A 173 14.29 22.35 -9.56
N ASP A 174 15.32 22.71 -8.82
CA ASP A 174 15.20 23.12 -7.42
C ASP A 174 14.62 24.53 -7.28
N ALA A 175 14.92 25.44 -8.21
CA ALA A 175 14.31 26.76 -8.28
C ALA A 175 12.81 26.67 -8.59
N VAL A 176 12.41 25.87 -9.58
CA VAL A 176 11.01 25.60 -9.91
C VAL A 176 10.28 24.93 -8.76
N PHE A 177 10.91 23.95 -8.09
CA PHE A 177 10.33 23.32 -6.91
C PHE A 177 10.16 24.31 -5.75
N SER A 178 11.07 25.27 -5.59
CA SER A 178 11.00 26.28 -4.53
C SER A 178 9.81 27.24 -4.68
N LEU A 179 9.32 27.49 -5.91
CA LEU A 179 8.15 28.33 -6.14
C LEU A 179 6.90 27.81 -5.41
N GLY A 180 6.73 26.49 -5.28
CA GLY A 180 5.64 25.94 -4.47
C GLY A 180 5.90 25.99 -2.96
N ARG A 181 7.15 26.13 -2.54
CA ARG A 181 7.58 26.01 -1.13
C ARG A 181 7.77 27.34 -0.42
N ILE A 182 8.04 28.42 -1.16
CA ILE A 182 8.15 29.79 -0.64
C ILE A 182 6.92 30.16 0.19
N GLU A 183 7.15 30.77 1.36
CA GLU A 183 6.07 31.30 2.21
C GLU A 183 5.62 32.64 1.62
N TYR A 184 4.37 32.69 1.14
CA TYR A 184 3.78 33.91 0.57
C TYR A 184 2.96 34.64 1.65
N PRO A 185 2.94 35.98 1.65
CA PRO A 185 1.96 36.74 2.41
C PRO A 185 0.52 36.36 2.00
N GLU A 186 -0.43 36.43 2.93
CA GLU A 186 -1.84 36.11 2.68
C GLU A 186 -2.48 37.01 1.60
N GLU A 187 -2.03 38.27 1.53
CA GLU A 187 -2.48 39.24 0.53
C GLU A 187 -1.37 39.51 -0.49
N GLY A 188 -1.69 39.42 -1.78
CA GLY A 188 -0.79 39.82 -2.86
C GLY A 188 -0.93 39.00 -4.14
N ASP A 189 -0.13 39.37 -5.15
CA ASP A 189 -0.06 38.72 -6.46
C ASP A 189 1.17 37.81 -6.61
N LEU A 190 1.90 37.55 -5.51
CA LEU A 190 3.11 36.74 -5.54
C LEU A 190 2.86 35.28 -5.95
N PRO A 191 1.81 34.59 -5.45
CA PRO A 191 1.49 33.25 -5.92
C PRO A 191 1.12 33.22 -7.41
N GLU A 192 0.41 34.24 -7.91
CA GLU A 192 0.08 34.39 -9.33
C GLU A 192 1.34 34.53 -10.19
N LYS A 193 2.32 35.32 -9.72
CA LYS A 193 3.62 35.48 -10.36
C LYS A 193 4.42 34.17 -10.36
N ALA A 194 4.38 33.43 -9.26
CA ALA A 194 5.01 32.11 -9.15
C ALA A 194 4.39 31.11 -10.13
N LEU A 195 3.05 31.02 -10.19
CA LEU A 195 2.33 30.17 -11.12
C LEU A 195 2.64 30.52 -12.57
N THR A 196 2.64 31.81 -12.90
CA THR A 196 3.02 32.30 -14.23
C THR A 196 4.45 31.86 -14.57
N THR A 197 5.36 31.86 -13.60
CA THR A 197 6.73 31.35 -13.83
C THR A 197 6.76 29.86 -14.11
N LEU A 198 5.94 29.05 -13.42
CA LEU A 198 5.81 27.62 -13.69
C LEU A 198 5.29 27.35 -15.11
N GLU A 199 4.29 28.12 -15.56
CA GLU A 199 3.74 28.02 -16.92
C GLU A 199 4.80 28.32 -18.01
N HIS A 200 5.73 29.25 -17.74
CA HIS A 200 6.82 29.55 -18.66
C HIS A 200 7.98 28.54 -18.59
N ALA A 201 8.23 27.95 -17.41
CA ALA A 201 9.36 27.04 -17.19
C ALA A 201 9.28 25.75 -18.04
N ILE A 202 8.09 25.40 -18.54
CA ILE A 202 7.85 24.20 -19.35
C ILE A 202 7.93 24.46 -20.87
N ALA A 203 8.12 25.70 -21.31
CA ALA A 203 8.11 26.05 -22.72
C ALA A 203 9.34 25.46 -23.45
N GLY A 204 9.13 24.36 -24.18
CA GLY A 204 10.18 23.69 -24.97
C GLY A 204 11.11 22.77 -24.16
N GLU A 205 10.71 22.40 -22.95
CA GLU A 205 11.47 21.54 -22.05
C GLU A 205 10.91 20.10 -22.05
N ASN A 206 11.80 19.10 -21.97
CA ASN A 206 11.44 17.68 -21.97
C ASN A 206 11.96 16.94 -20.72
N ASP A 207 12.52 17.67 -19.76
CA ASP A 207 13.05 17.09 -18.54
C ASP A 207 11.94 16.66 -17.57
N ASP A 208 11.76 15.35 -17.42
CA ASP A 208 10.68 14.77 -16.61
C ASP A 208 10.79 15.10 -15.11
N LEU A 209 12.01 15.27 -14.60
CA LEU A 209 12.24 15.70 -13.22
C LEU A 209 11.86 17.18 -13.01
N LEU A 210 12.05 18.04 -14.00
CA LEU A 210 11.53 19.41 -13.95
C LEU A 210 10.00 19.40 -13.98
N ILE A 211 9.39 18.60 -14.85
CA ILE A 211 7.93 18.43 -14.89
C ILE A 211 7.39 17.99 -13.53
N ARG A 212 8.06 17.01 -12.89
CA ARG A 212 7.77 16.60 -11.52
C ARG A 212 7.77 17.79 -10.54
N SER A 213 8.80 18.63 -10.59
CA SER A 213 8.88 19.85 -9.77
C SER A 213 7.74 20.82 -10.06
N VAL A 214 7.36 21.01 -11.32
CA VAL A 214 6.23 21.87 -11.72
C VAL A 214 4.92 21.36 -11.13
N ILE A 215 4.62 20.07 -11.26
CA ILE A 215 3.39 19.46 -10.73
C ILE A 215 3.29 19.69 -9.22
N LYS A 216 4.36 19.35 -8.48
CA LYS A 216 4.39 19.53 -7.03
C LYS A 216 4.26 21.01 -6.62
N SER A 217 4.93 21.90 -7.33
CA SER A 217 4.87 23.34 -7.04
C SER A 217 3.50 23.93 -7.34
N ALA A 218 2.91 23.59 -8.49
CA ALA A 218 1.60 24.08 -8.90
C ALA A 218 0.52 23.64 -7.91
N PHE A 219 0.52 22.37 -7.49
CA PHE A 219 -0.40 21.88 -6.47
C PHE A 219 -0.19 22.56 -5.10
N SER A 220 1.07 22.78 -4.70
CA SER A 220 1.38 23.51 -3.46
C SER A 220 0.91 24.97 -3.51
N LEU A 221 0.92 25.62 -4.68
CA LEU A 221 0.38 26.97 -4.86
C LEU A 221 -1.15 26.98 -4.76
N TYR A 222 -1.82 25.99 -5.35
CA TYR A 222 -3.27 25.82 -5.18
C TYR A 222 -3.65 25.69 -3.69
N LYS A 223 -2.95 24.86 -2.91
CA LYS A 223 -3.18 24.73 -1.46
C LYS A 223 -3.03 26.04 -0.68
N LYS A 224 -2.22 26.98 -1.19
CA LYS A 224 -2.02 28.30 -0.58
C LYS A 224 -3.07 29.32 -1.04
N GLN A 225 -3.61 29.14 -2.24
CA GLN A 225 -4.58 30.06 -2.84
C GLN A 225 -5.52 29.30 -3.78
N GLU A 226 -6.68 28.90 -3.25
CA GLU A 226 -7.67 28.10 -3.98
C GLU A 226 -8.18 28.79 -5.26
N SER A 227 -8.16 30.13 -5.33
CA SER A 227 -8.56 30.87 -6.54
C SER A 227 -7.71 30.53 -7.78
N LEU A 228 -6.56 29.87 -7.60
CA LEU A 228 -5.68 29.41 -8.67
C LEU A 228 -6.11 28.06 -9.28
N GLU A 229 -7.13 27.39 -8.73
CA GLU A 229 -7.56 26.03 -9.11
C GLU A 229 -7.58 25.79 -10.62
N GLY A 230 -8.30 26.63 -11.37
CA GLY A 230 -8.48 26.43 -12.81
C GLY A 230 -7.17 26.48 -13.61
N ARG A 231 -6.28 27.41 -13.25
CA ARG A 231 -4.95 27.53 -13.89
C ARG A 231 -4.04 26.39 -13.49
N VAL A 232 -4.01 26.03 -12.20
CA VAL A 232 -3.20 24.91 -11.68
C VAL A 232 -3.64 23.60 -12.32
N THR A 233 -4.94 23.35 -12.40
CA THR A 233 -5.49 22.15 -13.04
C THR A 233 -5.11 22.07 -14.52
N GLY A 234 -5.26 23.18 -15.25
CA GLY A 234 -4.86 23.25 -16.66
C GLY A 234 -3.35 23.03 -16.87
N LEU A 235 -2.51 23.59 -15.99
CA LEU A 235 -1.06 23.39 -16.02
C LEU A 235 -0.69 21.94 -15.76
N ILE A 236 -1.21 21.33 -14.68
CA ILE A 236 -0.93 19.92 -14.33
C ILE A 236 -1.38 18.98 -15.44
N ASP A 237 -2.56 19.18 -16.03
CA ASP A 237 -3.05 18.38 -17.16
C ASP A 237 -2.13 18.48 -18.39
N THR A 238 -1.68 19.69 -18.69
CA THR A 238 -0.77 19.95 -19.83
C THR A 238 0.56 19.23 -19.64
N VAL A 239 1.18 19.35 -18.46
CA VAL A 239 2.51 18.76 -18.23
C VAL A 239 2.45 17.24 -18.06
N LEU A 240 1.36 16.68 -17.54
CA LEU A 240 1.18 15.23 -17.48
C LEU A 240 1.01 14.60 -18.87
N THR A 241 0.43 15.34 -19.83
CA THR A 241 0.29 14.87 -21.21
C THR A 241 1.64 14.66 -21.90
N GLY A 242 2.65 15.48 -21.56
CA GLY A 242 4.01 15.38 -22.11
C GLY A 242 5.03 14.72 -21.17
N GLY A 243 4.64 14.42 -19.93
CA GLY A 243 5.53 13.90 -18.89
C GLY A 243 5.76 12.39 -18.98
N GLY A 244 6.82 11.94 -18.30
CA GLY A 244 7.20 10.55 -18.16
C GLY A 244 6.84 9.97 -16.79
N ASP A 245 7.62 8.97 -16.37
CA ASP A 245 7.37 8.22 -15.14
C ASP A 245 7.53 9.06 -13.86
N GLN A 246 8.39 10.08 -13.85
CA GLN A 246 8.55 10.99 -12.70
C GLN A 246 7.36 11.94 -12.57
N ALA A 247 6.79 12.39 -13.69
CA ALA A 247 5.56 13.17 -13.68
C ALA A 247 4.39 12.35 -13.12
N LEU A 248 4.22 11.10 -13.58
CA LEU A 248 3.20 10.19 -13.06
C LEU A 248 3.42 9.86 -11.58
N HIS A 249 4.68 9.71 -11.15
CA HIS A 249 4.99 9.52 -9.75
C HIS A 249 4.56 10.73 -8.89
N ALA A 250 4.83 11.97 -9.31
CA ALA A 250 4.32 13.15 -8.60
C ALA A 250 2.79 13.21 -8.56
N ALA A 251 2.09 12.86 -9.66
CA ALA A 251 0.64 12.77 -9.66
C ALA A 251 0.12 11.72 -8.66
N SER A 252 0.81 10.57 -8.54
CA SER A 252 0.46 9.54 -7.56
C SER A 252 0.69 10.01 -6.11
N GLU A 253 1.75 10.78 -5.85
CA GLU A 253 2.01 11.36 -4.53
C GLU A 253 0.89 12.34 -4.14
N ILE A 254 0.39 13.16 -5.08
CA ILE A 254 -0.77 14.04 -4.83
C ILE A 254 -2.01 13.19 -4.50
N LEU A 255 -2.31 12.18 -5.32
CA LEU A 255 -3.46 11.30 -5.11
C LEU A 255 -3.44 10.60 -3.75
N PHE A 256 -2.26 10.18 -3.29
CA PHE A 256 -2.10 9.50 -2.00
C PHE A 256 -2.18 10.46 -0.81
N PHE A 257 -1.34 11.50 -0.77
CA PHE A 257 -1.14 12.29 0.45
C PHE A 257 -2.18 13.39 0.66
N GLU A 258 -2.96 13.73 -0.36
CA GLU A 258 -3.75 14.97 -0.39
C GLU A 258 -5.23 14.74 -0.69
N ASP A 259 -5.72 13.50 -0.55
CA ASP A 259 -7.06 13.01 -0.95
C ASP A 259 -8.23 13.96 -0.68
N LYS A 260 -8.25 14.67 0.46
CA LYS A 260 -9.32 15.60 0.86
C LYS A 260 -9.20 17.02 0.32
N GLU A 261 -8.04 17.36 -0.22
CA GLU A 261 -7.71 18.70 -0.71
C GLU A 261 -7.62 18.75 -2.24
N ILE A 262 -7.91 17.66 -2.96
CA ILE A 262 -7.84 17.65 -4.43
C ILE A 262 -9.17 18.19 -4.99
N PRO A 263 -9.15 19.26 -5.82
CA PRO A 263 -10.31 19.67 -6.57
C PRO A 263 -10.85 18.56 -7.46
N GLU A 264 -12.17 18.44 -7.54
CA GLU A 264 -12.85 17.41 -8.33
C GLU A 264 -12.39 17.37 -9.79
N THR A 265 -12.18 18.55 -10.39
CA THR A 265 -11.69 18.69 -11.76
C THR A 265 -10.25 18.19 -11.93
N LEU A 266 -9.38 18.44 -10.94
CA LEU A 266 -8.01 17.95 -10.94
C LEU A 266 -7.96 16.44 -10.69
N LEU A 267 -8.79 15.92 -9.78
CA LEU A 267 -8.88 14.49 -9.50
C LEU A 267 -9.17 13.69 -10.76
N ASP A 268 -10.12 14.13 -11.58
CA ASP A 268 -10.45 13.47 -12.86
C ASP A 268 -9.27 13.44 -13.82
N LYS A 269 -8.49 14.52 -13.89
CA LYS A 269 -7.28 14.59 -14.72
C LYS A 269 -6.19 13.65 -14.21
N LEU A 270 -5.93 13.66 -12.90
CA LEU A 270 -4.96 12.76 -12.27
C LEU A 270 -5.31 11.29 -12.55
N LEU A 271 -6.56 10.89 -12.29
CA LEU A 271 -7.02 9.52 -12.55
C LEU A 271 -6.96 9.14 -14.04
N SER A 272 -7.19 10.08 -14.95
CA SER A 272 -7.03 9.83 -16.39
C SER A 272 -5.57 9.54 -16.76
N HIS A 273 -4.63 10.37 -16.30
CA HIS A 273 -3.21 10.23 -16.62
C HIS A 273 -2.55 9.04 -15.92
N LEU A 274 -2.89 8.77 -14.66
CA LEU A 274 -2.31 7.68 -13.87
C LEU A 274 -2.60 6.29 -14.45
N ARG A 275 -3.59 6.14 -15.34
CA ARG A 275 -3.82 4.88 -16.10
C ARG A 275 -2.62 4.49 -16.97
N GLN A 276 -1.74 5.43 -17.28
CA GLN A 276 -0.57 5.20 -18.12
C GLN A 276 0.62 4.60 -17.36
N VAL A 277 0.56 4.56 -16.01
CA VAL A 277 1.66 4.12 -15.11
C VAL A 277 2.36 2.83 -15.55
N ASN A 278 3.68 2.85 -15.66
CA ASN A 278 4.45 1.64 -15.95
C ASN A 278 4.35 0.63 -14.78
N PRO A 279 3.88 -0.61 -15.02
CA PRO A 279 3.74 -1.63 -13.97
C PRO A 279 5.04 -1.99 -13.22
N ALA A 280 6.21 -1.66 -13.77
CA ALA A 280 7.48 -1.86 -13.09
C ALA A 280 7.72 -0.90 -11.91
N HIS A 281 7.02 0.25 -11.88
CA HIS A 281 7.20 1.30 -10.87
C HIS A 281 6.33 1.06 -9.64
N LYS A 282 6.74 0.09 -8.82
CA LYS A 282 6.00 -0.35 -7.62
C LYS A 282 5.62 0.80 -6.68
N GLY A 283 6.56 1.70 -6.36
CA GLY A 283 6.26 2.83 -5.47
C GLY A 283 5.19 3.80 -6.02
N THR A 284 5.05 3.92 -7.35
CA THR A 284 3.95 4.69 -7.95
C THR A 284 2.63 3.92 -7.85
N LEU A 285 2.65 2.60 -8.02
CA LEU A 285 1.46 1.76 -7.84
C LEU A 285 1.00 1.76 -6.37
N ASP A 286 1.91 1.69 -5.41
CA ASP A 286 1.61 1.73 -3.97
C ASP A 286 0.92 3.06 -3.59
N ASN A 287 1.42 4.19 -4.12
CA ASN A 287 0.75 5.48 -3.94
C ASN A 287 -0.66 5.50 -4.56
N ILE A 288 -0.81 4.93 -5.76
CA ILE A 288 -2.12 4.83 -6.42
C ILE A 288 -3.06 3.96 -5.57
N ASP A 289 -2.60 2.80 -5.07
CA ASP A 289 -3.40 1.91 -4.23
C ASP A 289 -3.94 2.63 -2.99
N HIS A 290 -3.08 3.34 -2.26
CA HIS A 290 -3.52 4.10 -1.09
C HIS A 290 -4.50 5.22 -1.43
N GLY A 291 -4.27 5.93 -2.54
CA GLY A 291 -5.22 6.95 -3.01
C GLY A 291 -6.57 6.36 -3.40
N LEU A 292 -6.60 5.19 -4.03
CA LEU A 292 -7.83 4.47 -4.38
C LEU A 292 -8.53 3.89 -3.14
N GLU A 293 -7.78 3.40 -2.14
CA GLU A 293 -8.29 2.96 -0.84
C GLU A 293 -9.07 4.11 -0.17
N ALA A 294 -8.50 5.32 -0.16
CA ALA A 294 -9.16 6.52 0.36
C ALA A 294 -10.43 6.88 -0.42
N LEU A 295 -10.39 6.85 -1.76
CA LEU A 295 -11.56 7.13 -2.61
C LEU A 295 -12.70 6.12 -2.42
N LEU A 296 -12.37 4.84 -2.22
CA LEU A 296 -13.35 3.78 -1.93
C LEU A 296 -14.00 3.97 -0.56
N ALA A 297 -13.23 4.42 0.44
CA ALA A 297 -13.74 4.72 1.78
C ALA A 297 -14.52 6.05 1.85
N GLY A 298 -14.35 6.93 0.86
CA GLY A 298 -14.93 8.27 0.80
C GLY A 298 -16.22 8.36 -0.03
N GLU A 299 -16.46 9.55 -0.60
CA GLU A 299 -17.71 9.88 -1.30
C GLU A 299 -17.71 9.51 -2.79
N SER A 300 -16.57 9.07 -3.35
CA SER A 300 -16.41 8.80 -4.79
C SER A 300 -15.89 7.39 -5.11
N PRO A 301 -16.48 6.31 -4.56
CA PRO A 301 -16.03 4.94 -4.79
C PRO A 301 -16.08 4.52 -6.28
N GLU A 302 -17.06 5.03 -7.04
CA GLU A 302 -17.21 4.70 -8.46
C GLU A 302 -16.00 5.15 -9.30
N LYS A 303 -15.35 6.28 -8.96
CA LYS A 303 -14.14 6.73 -9.66
C LYS A 303 -12.99 5.75 -9.47
N ALA A 304 -12.81 5.25 -8.24
CA ALA A 304 -11.80 4.25 -7.94
C ALA A 304 -12.08 2.93 -8.66
N ILE A 305 -13.33 2.46 -8.64
CA ILE A 305 -13.74 1.24 -9.36
C ILE A 305 -13.45 1.37 -10.86
N ARG A 306 -13.88 2.48 -11.49
CA ARG A 306 -13.64 2.72 -12.93
C ARG A 306 -12.18 2.83 -13.29
N PHE A 307 -11.37 3.42 -12.40
CA PHE A 307 -9.93 3.48 -12.59
C PHE A 307 -9.32 2.07 -12.62
N ILE A 308 -9.63 1.24 -11.64
CA ILE A 308 -9.11 -0.13 -11.54
C ILE A 308 -9.58 -1.00 -12.70
N GLU A 309 -10.85 -0.88 -13.08
CA GLU A 309 -11.41 -1.57 -14.24
C GLU A 309 -10.62 -1.27 -15.52
N ALA A 310 -10.39 0.01 -15.79
CA ALA A 310 -9.65 0.45 -16.95
C ALA A 310 -8.20 -0.01 -16.91
N LEU A 311 -7.54 0.13 -15.76
CA LEU A 311 -6.13 -0.19 -15.59
C LEU A 311 -5.86 -1.69 -15.74
N LEU A 312 -6.60 -2.53 -15.00
CA LEU A 312 -6.44 -3.99 -15.05
C LEU A 312 -6.86 -4.58 -16.40
N THR A 313 -7.86 -4.00 -17.06
CA THR A 313 -8.26 -4.45 -18.40
C THR A 313 -7.21 -4.09 -19.46
N THR A 314 -6.63 -2.89 -19.38
CA THR A 314 -5.65 -2.40 -20.36
C THR A 314 -4.29 -3.07 -20.17
N LYS A 315 -3.94 -3.45 -18.94
CA LYS A 315 -2.60 -3.97 -18.58
C LYS A 315 -2.63 -5.40 -18.01
N ALA A 316 -3.62 -6.20 -18.38
CA ALA A 316 -3.88 -7.53 -17.82
C ALA A 316 -2.69 -8.52 -17.87
N GLU A 317 -1.73 -8.33 -18.78
CA GLU A 317 -0.55 -9.20 -18.90
C GLU A 317 0.60 -8.83 -17.97
N SER A 318 0.66 -7.57 -17.52
CA SER A 318 1.80 -7.02 -16.76
C SER A 318 1.42 -6.47 -15.39
N LEU A 319 0.13 -6.35 -15.10
CA LEU A 319 -0.39 -5.84 -13.84
C LEU A 319 -1.55 -6.71 -13.35
N SER A 320 -1.53 -7.03 -12.05
CA SER A 320 -2.57 -7.79 -11.38
C SER A 320 -3.03 -7.04 -10.12
N MET A 321 -4.04 -7.59 -9.45
CA MET A 321 -4.55 -7.06 -8.18
C MET A 321 -3.51 -7.10 -7.04
N GLU A 322 -2.40 -7.83 -7.20
CA GLU A 322 -1.31 -7.89 -6.20
C GLU A 322 -0.66 -6.54 -5.90
N ALA A 323 -0.79 -5.57 -6.80
CA ALA A 323 -0.30 -4.23 -6.59
C ALA A 323 -1.30 -3.32 -5.84
N PHE A 324 -2.48 -3.83 -5.47
CA PHE A 324 -3.59 -3.04 -4.94
C PHE A 324 -4.22 -3.66 -3.68
N ASP A 325 -3.40 -3.92 -2.67
CA ASP A 325 -3.84 -4.59 -1.43
C ASP A 325 -4.78 -3.71 -0.58
N GLY A 326 -4.59 -2.38 -0.58
CA GLY A 326 -5.45 -1.40 0.09
C GLY A 326 -6.85 -1.40 -0.49
N VAL A 327 -6.98 -1.39 -1.82
CA VAL A 327 -8.26 -1.57 -2.51
C VAL A 327 -8.93 -2.88 -2.09
N GLY A 328 -8.19 -3.99 -2.11
CA GLY A 328 -8.73 -5.31 -1.73
C GLY A 328 -9.29 -5.32 -0.31
N ARG A 329 -8.59 -4.65 0.62
CA ARG A 329 -9.02 -4.49 2.01
C ARG A 329 -10.30 -3.68 2.14
N GLU A 330 -10.41 -2.55 1.44
CA GLU A 330 -11.59 -1.68 1.53
C GLU A 330 -12.84 -2.33 0.91
N LEU A 331 -12.67 -3.08 -0.20
CA LEU A 331 -13.76 -3.89 -0.77
C LEU A 331 -14.32 -4.88 0.26
N LEU A 332 -13.46 -5.59 0.99
CA LEU A 332 -13.90 -6.53 2.02
C LEU A 332 -14.55 -5.85 3.22
N LYS A 333 -14.03 -4.68 3.61
CA LYS A 333 -14.59 -3.89 4.70
C LYS A 333 -16.03 -3.46 4.39
N ASN A 334 -16.32 -3.09 3.14
CA ASN A 334 -17.67 -2.79 2.66
C ASN A 334 -18.24 -3.94 1.81
N ARG A 335 -18.36 -5.12 2.41
CA ARG A 335 -18.79 -6.34 1.71
C ARG A 335 -20.22 -6.28 1.15
N GLU A 336 -21.15 -5.71 1.92
CA GLU A 336 -22.58 -5.73 1.61
C GLU A 336 -22.95 -4.70 0.53
N GLY A 337 -22.17 -3.62 0.42
CA GLY A 337 -22.30 -2.61 -0.63
C GLY A 337 -21.28 -2.82 -1.76
N LEU A 338 -20.05 -2.35 -1.55
CA LEU A 338 -19.05 -2.25 -2.63
C LEU A 338 -18.64 -3.61 -3.20
N LEU A 339 -18.35 -4.61 -2.37
CA LEU A 339 -17.93 -5.91 -2.89
C LEU A 339 -19.05 -6.59 -3.68
N ASN A 340 -20.28 -6.60 -3.18
CA ASN A 340 -21.43 -7.16 -3.89
C ASN A 340 -21.65 -6.44 -5.23
N CYS A 341 -21.60 -5.11 -5.25
CA CYS A 341 -21.68 -4.28 -6.46
C CYS A 341 -20.60 -4.68 -7.48
N VAL A 342 -19.33 -4.61 -7.07
CA VAL A 342 -18.17 -4.87 -7.92
C VAL A 342 -18.15 -6.31 -8.43
N MET A 343 -18.45 -7.28 -7.57
CA MET A 343 -18.53 -8.70 -7.91
C MET A 343 -19.63 -8.97 -8.94
N THR A 344 -20.83 -8.41 -8.72
CA THR A 344 -21.95 -8.53 -9.65
C THR A 344 -21.59 -7.94 -11.00
N ARG A 345 -21.11 -6.69 -11.02
CA ARG A 345 -20.69 -5.96 -12.23
C ARG A 345 -19.62 -6.71 -13.03
N TRP A 346 -18.55 -7.14 -12.38
CA TRP A 346 -17.40 -7.75 -13.07
C TRP A 346 -17.71 -9.14 -13.59
N PHE A 347 -18.46 -9.95 -12.85
CA PHE A 347 -18.92 -11.25 -13.35
C PHE A 347 -19.91 -11.09 -14.50
N LEU A 348 -20.85 -10.13 -14.44
CA LEU A 348 -21.75 -9.82 -15.55
C LEU A 348 -21.03 -9.30 -16.81
N GLY A 349 -19.92 -8.59 -16.63
CA GLY A 349 -19.05 -8.15 -17.72
C GLY A 349 -18.24 -9.28 -18.35
N GLY A 350 -17.94 -10.34 -17.59
CA GLY A 350 -17.25 -11.53 -18.07
C GLY A 350 -15.78 -11.34 -18.46
N ASN A 351 -15.19 -10.17 -18.15
CA ASN A 351 -13.78 -9.90 -18.43
C ASN A 351 -12.90 -10.73 -17.48
N PRO A 352 -12.00 -11.61 -17.99
CA PRO A 352 -11.18 -12.46 -17.13
C PRO A 352 -10.25 -11.72 -16.18
N ALA A 353 -9.73 -10.54 -16.56
CA ALA A 353 -8.84 -9.75 -15.70
C ALA A 353 -9.59 -9.28 -14.45
N LEU A 354 -10.82 -8.79 -14.61
CA LEU A 354 -11.67 -8.29 -13.52
C LEU A 354 -12.27 -9.44 -12.71
N CYS A 355 -12.75 -10.51 -13.36
CA CYS A 355 -13.31 -11.66 -12.66
C CYS A 355 -12.29 -12.35 -11.72
N ARG A 356 -10.99 -12.30 -12.04
CA ARG A 356 -9.91 -12.84 -11.19
C ARG A 356 -9.66 -12.03 -9.93
N VAL A 357 -10.13 -10.79 -9.87
CA VAL A 357 -9.94 -9.93 -8.69
C VAL A 357 -10.73 -10.46 -7.49
N ILE A 358 -11.99 -10.90 -7.69
CA ILE A 358 -12.84 -11.40 -6.60
C ILE A 358 -12.21 -12.58 -5.83
N PRO A 359 -11.77 -13.67 -6.49
CA PRO A 359 -11.10 -14.76 -5.79
C PRO A 359 -9.74 -14.34 -5.19
N TYR A 360 -9.03 -13.40 -5.81
CA TYR A 360 -7.79 -12.85 -5.24
C TYR A 360 -8.04 -12.20 -3.89
N VAL A 361 -9.02 -11.28 -3.83
CA VAL A 361 -9.42 -10.54 -2.61
C VAL A 361 -9.83 -11.51 -1.49
N MET A 362 -10.53 -12.60 -1.83
CA MET A 362 -10.95 -13.62 -0.86
C MET A 362 -9.83 -14.51 -0.30
N VAL A 363 -8.69 -14.59 -0.98
CA VAL A 363 -7.55 -15.43 -0.55
C VAL A 363 -6.53 -14.62 0.24
N HIS A 364 -6.21 -13.40 -0.22
CA HIS A 364 -5.06 -12.64 0.26
C HIS A 364 -5.31 -11.83 1.53
N GLN A 365 -6.55 -11.78 2.02
CA GLN A 365 -6.93 -10.98 3.19
C GLN A 365 -7.31 -11.86 4.39
N ASP A 366 -6.67 -13.04 4.49
CA ASP A 366 -6.77 -14.00 5.60
C ASP A 366 -8.20 -14.42 6.00
N ILE A 367 -9.14 -14.36 5.05
CA ILE A 367 -10.48 -14.90 5.27
C ILE A 367 -10.38 -16.43 5.29
N SER A 368 -10.23 -16.98 6.48
CA SER A 368 -10.09 -18.42 6.71
C SER A 368 -11.35 -19.22 6.40
N HIS A 369 -12.50 -18.55 6.23
CA HIS A 369 -13.82 -19.17 6.11
C HIS A 369 -14.50 -18.73 4.81
N ASP A 370 -15.55 -19.43 4.38
CA ASP A 370 -16.42 -18.93 3.33
C ASP A 370 -17.12 -17.63 3.78
N LEU A 371 -17.30 -16.69 2.86
CA LEU A 371 -17.98 -15.42 3.10
C LEU A 371 -19.26 -15.39 2.25
N PRO A 372 -20.46 -15.53 2.83
CA PRO A 372 -21.69 -15.39 2.07
C PRO A 372 -21.79 -13.99 1.45
N LEU A 373 -21.94 -13.94 0.12
CA LEU A 373 -22.19 -12.73 -0.67
C LEU A 373 -23.53 -12.84 -1.38
N ALA A 374 -24.08 -11.68 -1.76
CA ALA A 374 -25.32 -11.58 -2.52
C ALA A 374 -25.10 -10.72 -3.76
N VAL A 375 -25.94 -10.91 -4.78
CA VAL A 375 -25.91 -10.04 -5.96
C VAL A 375 -26.47 -8.66 -5.64
N ASP A 376 -25.90 -7.64 -6.27
CA ASP A 376 -26.39 -6.27 -6.17
C ASP A 376 -27.52 -6.04 -7.19
N PRO A 377 -28.77 -5.73 -6.75
CA PRO A 377 -29.88 -5.49 -7.66
C PRO A 377 -29.67 -4.33 -8.63
N GLU A 378 -28.93 -3.30 -8.24
CA GLU A 378 -28.72 -2.11 -9.09
C GLU A 378 -27.88 -2.45 -10.32
N GLU A 379 -26.95 -3.39 -10.19
CA GLU A 379 -26.14 -3.89 -11.31
C GLU A 379 -26.91 -4.89 -12.20
N LEU A 380 -28.09 -5.35 -11.77
CA LEU A 380 -28.95 -6.27 -12.53
C LEU A 380 -29.96 -5.57 -13.46
N HIS A 381 -30.06 -4.25 -13.46
CA HIS A 381 -31.12 -3.55 -14.22
C HIS A 381 -30.69 -3.04 -15.61
N PRO A 382 -31.49 -3.24 -16.68
CA PRO A 382 -32.60 -4.19 -16.86
C PRO A 382 -32.11 -5.44 -17.61
N ILE A 383 -31.86 -6.53 -16.89
CA ILE A 383 -31.25 -7.72 -17.48
C ILE A 383 -32.25 -8.70 -18.10
N ASP A 384 -31.83 -9.20 -19.26
CA ASP A 384 -32.26 -10.42 -19.96
C ASP A 384 -32.06 -11.67 -19.06
N PRO A 385 -33.07 -12.55 -18.89
CA PRO A 385 -32.94 -13.82 -18.15
C PRO A 385 -31.64 -14.59 -18.40
N ASP A 386 -31.09 -14.56 -19.61
CA ASP A 386 -29.84 -15.25 -19.96
C ASP A 386 -28.62 -14.76 -19.15
N ARG A 387 -28.59 -13.49 -18.69
CA ARG A 387 -27.47 -12.99 -17.89
C ARG A 387 -27.54 -13.40 -16.42
N ILE A 388 -28.70 -13.81 -15.90
CA ILE A 388 -28.82 -14.36 -14.54
C ILE A 388 -28.07 -15.70 -14.47
N LEU A 389 -28.33 -16.58 -15.44
CA LEU A 389 -27.66 -17.87 -15.53
C LEU A 389 -26.15 -17.71 -15.77
N PHE A 390 -25.77 -16.76 -16.64
CA PHE A 390 -24.38 -16.41 -16.87
C PHE A 390 -23.66 -15.98 -15.59
N LEU A 391 -24.26 -15.10 -14.78
CA LEU A 391 -23.70 -14.65 -13.51
C LEU A 391 -23.53 -15.81 -12.52
N ALA A 392 -24.54 -16.68 -12.39
CA ALA A 392 -24.46 -17.88 -11.56
C ALA A 392 -23.29 -18.79 -11.97
N ARG A 393 -23.14 -19.07 -13.27
CA ARG A 393 -22.02 -19.86 -13.80
C ARG A 393 -20.69 -19.19 -13.53
N LYS A 394 -20.57 -17.87 -13.73
CA LYS A 394 -19.35 -17.10 -13.44
C LYS A 394 -18.94 -17.21 -11.98
N ALA A 395 -19.88 -16.99 -11.06
CA ALA A 395 -19.65 -17.13 -9.63
C ALA A 395 -19.11 -18.53 -9.30
N ILE A 396 -19.77 -19.59 -9.78
CA ILE A 396 -19.31 -20.97 -9.57
C ILE A 396 -17.92 -21.19 -10.17
N GLY A 397 -17.68 -20.77 -11.40
CA GLY A 397 -16.40 -20.94 -12.08
C GLY A 397 -15.24 -20.31 -11.30
N TYR A 398 -15.38 -19.06 -10.86
CA TYR A 398 -14.31 -18.36 -10.16
C TYR A 398 -14.21 -18.70 -8.66
N LEU A 399 -15.32 -19.02 -8.01
CA LEU A 399 -15.40 -19.17 -6.55
C LEU A 399 -15.65 -20.61 -6.10
N PHE A 400 -15.44 -21.61 -6.95
CA PHE A 400 -15.66 -23.02 -6.58
C PHE A 400 -14.86 -23.50 -5.35
N PHE A 401 -13.72 -22.86 -5.05
CA PHE A 401 -12.92 -23.14 -3.85
C PHE A 401 -13.51 -22.48 -2.58
N ARG A 402 -14.45 -21.56 -2.74
CA ARG A 402 -15.32 -20.95 -1.72
C ARG A 402 -16.79 -21.32 -2.00
N PRO A 403 -17.16 -22.59 -1.84
CA PRO A 403 -18.43 -23.09 -2.35
C PRO A 403 -19.65 -22.54 -1.62
N VAL A 404 -19.55 -22.12 -0.35
CA VAL A 404 -20.69 -21.47 0.33
C VAL A 404 -20.88 -20.05 -0.21
N THR A 405 -19.78 -19.33 -0.50
CA THR A 405 -19.86 -18.04 -1.21
C THR A 405 -20.47 -18.19 -2.60
N ALA A 406 -20.05 -19.20 -3.37
CA ALA A 406 -20.65 -19.46 -4.68
C ALA A 406 -22.16 -19.81 -4.56
N ALA A 407 -22.52 -20.64 -3.58
CA ALA A 407 -23.90 -21.02 -3.31
C ALA A 407 -24.76 -19.82 -2.88
N SER A 408 -24.26 -18.93 -2.03
CA SER A 408 -25.00 -17.75 -1.57
C SER A 408 -25.30 -16.79 -2.72
N ILE A 409 -24.36 -16.61 -3.66
CA ILE A 409 -24.58 -15.80 -4.86
C ILE A 409 -25.67 -16.43 -5.75
N VAL A 410 -25.58 -17.73 -6.04
CA VAL A 410 -26.62 -18.44 -6.83
C VAL A 410 -27.98 -18.37 -6.15
N LEU A 411 -28.02 -18.48 -4.81
CA LEU A 411 -29.24 -18.42 -4.05
C LEU A 411 -29.86 -17.02 -4.07
N SER A 412 -29.05 -15.96 -3.95
CA SER A 412 -29.53 -14.58 -4.08
C SER A 412 -30.13 -14.27 -5.45
N LEU A 413 -29.66 -14.94 -6.52
CA LEU A 413 -30.22 -14.80 -7.86
C LEU A 413 -31.64 -15.35 -8.01
N MET A 414 -32.10 -16.21 -7.08
CA MET A 414 -33.45 -16.78 -7.11
C MET A 414 -34.55 -15.72 -7.02
N GLU A 415 -34.28 -14.61 -6.33
CA GLU A 415 -35.20 -13.50 -6.20
C GLU A 415 -35.48 -12.80 -7.53
N TYR A 416 -34.51 -12.81 -8.43
CA TYR A 416 -34.56 -12.11 -9.71
C TYR A 416 -34.94 -13.02 -10.89
N ALA A 417 -34.99 -14.33 -10.68
CA ALA A 417 -35.43 -15.30 -11.68
C ALA A 417 -36.95 -15.21 -11.90
N LYS A 418 -37.37 -14.82 -13.12
CA LYS A 418 -38.77 -14.53 -13.45
C LYS A 418 -39.62 -15.77 -13.70
N ASP A 419 -39.06 -16.79 -14.34
CA ASP A 419 -39.75 -18.01 -14.71
C ASP A 419 -39.26 -19.25 -13.92
N ASP A 420 -40.11 -20.27 -13.86
CA ASP A 420 -39.84 -21.50 -13.11
C ASP A 420 -38.71 -22.35 -13.73
N GLU A 421 -38.45 -22.20 -15.04
CA GLU A 421 -37.39 -22.94 -15.74
C GLU A 421 -36.00 -22.42 -15.32
N MET A 422 -35.84 -21.09 -15.23
CA MET A 422 -34.65 -20.45 -14.71
C MET A 422 -34.44 -20.82 -13.24
N LYS A 423 -35.48 -20.75 -12.40
CA LYS A 423 -35.39 -21.18 -10.98
C LYS A 423 -34.96 -22.63 -10.85
N LYS A 424 -35.50 -23.52 -11.68
CA LYS A 424 -35.10 -24.93 -11.74
C LYS A 424 -33.65 -25.10 -12.18
N THR A 425 -33.21 -24.31 -13.16
CA THR A 425 -31.82 -24.32 -13.65
C THR A 425 -30.84 -23.86 -12.58
N LEU A 426 -31.12 -22.75 -11.89
CA LEU A 426 -30.31 -22.27 -10.77
C LEU A 426 -30.31 -23.25 -9.60
N THR A 427 -31.44 -23.91 -9.31
CA THR A 427 -31.53 -24.96 -8.29
C THR A 427 -30.66 -26.15 -8.69
N GLY A 428 -30.63 -26.48 -9.98
CA GLY A 428 -29.73 -27.47 -10.55
C GLY A 428 -28.26 -27.14 -10.29
N LEU A 429 -27.85 -25.87 -10.43
CA LEU A 429 -26.48 -25.42 -10.15
C LEU A 429 -26.10 -25.46 -8.66
N LEU A 430 -27.05 -25.24 -7.75
CA LEU A 430 -26.85 -25.44 -6.31
C LEU A 430 -26.58 -26.91 -5.99
N PHE A 431 -27.28 -27.82 -6.66
CA PHE A 431 -27.06 -29.26 -6.52
C PHE A 431 -25.74 -29.71 -7.18
N ASP A 432 -25.61 -29.50 -8.49
CA ASP A 432 -24.46 -29.86 -9.33
C ASP A 432 -23.92 -28.62 -10.06
N PRO A 433 -22.72 -28.10 -9.73
CA PRO A 433 -21.64 -28.82 -9.06
C PRO A 433 -21.48 -28.61 -7.55
N LEU A 434 -22.25 -27.75 -6.89
CA LEU A 434 -21.91 -27.31 -5.52
C LEU A 434 -22.15 -28.37 -4.43
N SER A 435 -23.40 -28.75 -4.14
CA SER A 435 -23.73 -29.71 -3.06
C SER A 435 -23.15 -31.10 -3.28
N ILE A 436 -23.06 -31.59 -4.53
CA ILE A 436 -22.42 -32.88 -4.82
C ILE A 436 -20.97 -32.90 -4.37
N ASN A 437 -20.26 -31.78 -4.52
CA ASN A 437 -18.83 -31.70 -4.23
C ASN A 437 -18.52 -31.35 -2.79
N TYR A 438 -19.35 -30.55 -2.12
CA TYR A 438 -19.06 -30.02 -0.79
C TYR A 438 -20.26 -30.15 0.17
N GLY A 439 -20.09 -30.90 1.26
CA GLY A 439 -21.09 -31.05 2.32
C GLY A 439 -21.39 -29.75 3.06
N LYS A 440 -20.41 -28.83 3.18
CA LYS A 440 -20.66 -27.52 3.81
C LYS A 440 -21.69 -26.66 3.06
N VAL A 441 -21.92 -26.92 1.76
CA VAL A 441 -22.99 -26.26 1.00
C VAL A 441 -24.35 -26.75 1.45
N GLU A 442 -24.48 -28.05 1.74
CA GLU A 442 -25.72 -28.63 2.28
C GLU A 442 -26.06 -28.01 3.63
N ASP A 443 -25.06 -27.86 4.52
CA ASP A 443 -25.23 -27.22 5.82
C ASP A 443 -25.69 -25.77 5.68
N TYR A 444 -25.06 -25.00 4.79
CA TYR A 444 -25.48 -23.64 4.49
C TYR A 444 -26.91 -23.59 3.93
N ILE A 445 -27.27 -24.46 2.99
CA ILE A 445 -28.63 -24.49 2.42
C ILE A 445 -29.68 -24.81 3.49
N LYS A 446 -29.38 -25.72 4.43
CA LYS A 446 -30.28 -26.02 5.57
C LYS A 446 -30.56 -24.80 6.42
N GLU A 447 -29.54 -23.97 6.67
CA GLU A 447 -29.70 -22.70 7.40
C GLU A 447 -30.61 -21.70 6.68
N GLN A 448 -30.72 -21.79 5.35
CA GLN A 448 -31.54 -20.88 4.52
C GLN A 448 -32.96 -21.40 4.22
N VAL A 449 -33.33 -22.61 4.67
CA VAL A 449 -34.65 -23.23 4.38
C VAL A 449 -35.81 -22.39 4.93
N ASP A 450 -35.61 -21.68 6.02
CA ASP A 450 -36.65 -20.85 6.66
C ASP A 450 -36.63 -19.39 6.19
N SER A 451 -35.91 -19.08 5.10
CA SER A 451 -35.87 -17.74 4.50
C SER A 451 -37.28 -17.16 4.28
N GLU A 452 -37.43 -15.86 4.51
CA GLU A 452 -38.67 -15.11 4.27
C GLU A 452 -38.99 -15.04 2.78
N ASN A 453 -38.00 -15.16 1.90
CA ASN A 453 -38.18 -15.17 0.46
C ASN A 453 -38.62 -16.57 -0.03
N ASP A 454 -39.84 -16.66 -0.56
CA ASP A 454 -40.43 -17.92 -1.02
C ASP A 454 -39.65 -18.59 -2.16
N SER A 455 -39.02 -17.81 -3.05
CA SER A 455 -38.19 -18.37 -4.13
C SER A 455 -36.93 -19.04 -3.58
N ILE A 456 -36.27 -18.40 -2.62
CA ILE A 456 -35.10 -18.94 -1.92
C ILE A 456 -35.49 -20.20 -1.13
N ARG A 457 -36.56 -20.12 -0.34
CA ARG A 457 -37.10 -21.25 0.43
C ARG A 457 -37.41 -22.46 -0.45
N SER A 458 -38.08 -22.24 -1.59
CA SER A 458 -38.43 -23.30 -2.54
C SER A 458 -37.18 -23.92 -3.16
N ALA A 459 -36.21 -23.09 -3.57
CA ALA A 459 -34.94 -23.56 -4.13
C ALA A 459 -34.13 -24.38 -3.11
N CYS A 460 -34.08 -23.96 -1.85
CA CYS A 460 -33.39 -24.70 -0.79
C CYS A 460 -34.00 -26.09 -0.59
N LYS A 461 -35.34 -26.17 -0.46
CA LYS A 461 -36.06 -27.45 -0.33
C LYS A 461 -35.86 -28.34 -1.55
N GLY A 462 -35.92 -27.77 -2.75
CA GLY A 462 -35.69 -28.50 -4.01
C GLY A 462 -34.27 -29.06 -4.12
N SER A 463 -33.26 -28.27 -3.76
CA SER A 463 -31.85 -28.68 -3.79
C SER A 463 -31.56 -29.78 -2.76
N LEU A 464 -32.08 -29.66 -1.53
CA LEU A 464 -31.94 -30.69 -0.50
C LEU A 464 -32.62 -31.99 -0.90
N ALA A 465 -33.84 -31.94 -1.45
CA ALA A 465 -34.53 -33.13 -1.94
C ALA A 465 -33.77 -33.82 -3.08
N ALA A 466 -33.17 -33.06 -4.00
CA ALA A 466 -32.33 -33.60 -5.07
C ALA A 466 -31.06 -34.27 -4.50
N PHE A 467 -30.46 -33.67 -3.48
CA PHE A 467 -29.29 -34.23 -2.80
C PHE A 467 -29.61 -35.52 -2.03
N ASP A 468 -30.72 -35.56 -1.30
CA ASP A 468 -31.20 -36.77 -0.61
C ASP A 468 -31.48 -37.89 -1.61
N GLN A 469 -32.16 -37.57 -2.73
CA GLN A 469 -32.42 -38.54 -3.80
C GLN A 469 -31.12 -39.08 -4.40
N TYR A 470 -30.11 -38.24 -4.58
CA TYR A 470 -28.80 -38.66 -5.06
C TYR A 470 -28.10 -39.61 -4.08
N LEU A 471 -28.09 -39.27 -2.78
CA LEU A 471 -27.50 -40.12 -1.75
C LEU A 471 -28.24 -41.45 -1.62
N ASP A 472 -29.57 -41.45 -1.70
CA ASP A 472 -30.37 -42.67 -1.66
C ASP A 472 -30.15 -43.53 -2.92
N GLY A 473 -30.00 -42.90 -4.08
CA GLY A 473 -29.58 -43.55 -5.31
C GLY A 473 -28.23 -44.27 -5.14
N LEU A 474 -27.22 -43.59 -4.60
CA LEU A 474 -25.90 -44.17 -4.31
C LEU A 474 -25.97 -45.31 -3.29
N LYS A 475 -26.82 -45.22 -2.27
CA LYS A 475 -26.99 -46.29 -1.28
C LYS A 475 -27.72 -47.49 -1.88
N SER A 476 -28.69 -47.25 -2.77
CA SER A 476 -29.51 -48.30 -3.38
C SER A 476 -28.73 -49.25 -4.28
N THR A 477 -27.58 -48.84 -4.81
CA THR A 477 -26.71 -49.72 -5.61
C THR A 477 -26.00 -50.79 -4.78
N GLY A 478 -25.99 -50.65 -3.44
CA GLY A 478 -25.33 -51.58 -2.52
C GLY A 478 -23.79 -51.51 -2.60
N GLU A 479 -23.13 -52.24 -1.72
CA GLU A 479 -21.68 -52.45 -1.83
C GLU A 479 -21.41 -53.49 -2.93
N ILE A 480 -20.57 -53.15 -3.90
CA ILE A 480 -20.07 -54.07 -4.93
C ILE A 480 -18.62 -54.44 -4.55
N PRO A 481 -18.38 -55.58 -3.89
CA PRO A 481 -17.06 -55.93 -3.36
C PRO A 481 -15.97 -55.98 -4.43
N GLU A 482 -16.32 -56.28 -5.68
CA GLU A 482 -15.42 -56.34 -6.82
C GLU A 482 -14.86 -54.98 -7.24
N LEU A 483 -15.56 -53.88 -6.90
CA LEU A 483 -15.10 -52.52 -7.15
C LEU A 483 -14.21 -51.98 -6.02
N ASN A 484 -14.12 -52.69 -4.89
CA ASN A 484 -13.25 -52.26 -3.81
C ASN A 484 -11.78 -52.40 -4.22
N PRO A 485 -10.96 -51.33 -4.08
CA PRO A 485 -9.53 -51.46 -4.25
C PRO A 485 -8.98 -52.46 -3.24
N SER A 486 -8.01 -53.28 -3.64
CA SER A 486 -7.32 -54.20 -2.73
C SER A 486 -6.71 -53.46 -1.55
N GLN A 487 -6.57 -54.12 -0.40
CA GLN A 487 -6.00 -53.52 0.80
C GLN A 487 -4.63 -52.86 0.54
N SER A 488 -3.77 -53.51 -0.26
CA SER A 488 -2.48 -52.95 -0.67
C SER A 488 -2.62 -51.63 -1.44
N ARG A 489 -3.61 -51.50 -2.34
CA ARG A 489 -3.90 -50.26 -3.07
C ARG A 489 -4.45 -49.18 -2.14
N GLN A 490 -5.31 -49.54 -1.19
CA GLN A 490 -5.82 -48.61 -0.18
C GLN A 490 -4.69 -48.04 0.69
N GLU A 491 -3.80 -48.90 1.19
CA GLU A 491 -2.63 -48.50 1.97
C GLU A 491 -1.63 -47.67 1.17
N ALA A 492 -1.42 -48.01 -0.10
CA ALA A 492 -0.58 -47.23 -1.02
C ALA A 492 -1.19 -45.83 -1.26
N TYR A 493 -2.49 -45.75 -1.51
CA TYR A 493 -3.20 -44.49 -1.69
C TYR A 493 -3.16 -43.64 -0.42
N ARG A 494 -3.45 -44.20 0.76
CA ARG A 494 -3.36 -43.48 2.05
C ARG A 494 -1.97 -42.91 2.31
N ARG A 495 -0.91 -43.69 2.03
CA ARG A 495 0.47 -43.22 2.13
C ARG A 495 0.79 -42.09 1.16
N HIS A 496 0.38 -42.25 -0.10
CA HIS A 496 0.57 -41.24 -1.13
C HIS A 496 -0.17 -39.94 -0.79
N TYR A 497 -1.43 -40.02 -0.39
CA TYR A 497 -2.25 -38.88 0.01
C TYR A 497 -1.71 -38.19 1.26
N SER A 498 -1.31 -38.95 2.28
CA SER A 498 -0.66 -38.41 3.48
C SER A 498 0.62 -37.65 3.13
N LYS A 499 1.43 -38.18 2.20
CA LYS A 499 2.64 -37.50 1.73
C LYS A 499 2.33 -36.19 1.01
N GLN A 500 1.35 -36.20 0.10
CA GLN A 500 0.92 -34.97 -0.60
C GLN A 500 0.42 -33.90 0.38
N MET A 501 -0.40 -34.29 1.38
CA MET A 501 -0.90 -33.35 2.38
C MET A 501 0.23 -32.78 3.24
N SER A 502 1.20 -33.61 3.65
CA SER A 502 2.38 -33.12 4.38
C SER A 502 3.25 -32.17 3.54
N GLU A 503 3.40 -32.43 2.25
CA GLU A 503 4.12 -31.53 1.34
C GLU A 503 3.40 -30.19 1.16
N ALA A 504 2.07 -30.22 0.97
CA ALA A 504 1.23 -29.02 0.87
C ALA A 504 1.27 -28.18 2.16
N MET A 505 1.16 -28.82 3.34
CA MET A 505 1.33 -28.14 4.63
C MET A 505 2.70 -27.48 4.76
N ARG A 506 3.77 -28.19 4.38
CA ARG A 506 5.14 -27.64 4.42
C ARG A 506 5.30 -26.42 3.52
N GLN A 507 4.73 -26.44 2.30
CA GLN A 507 4.74 -25.29 1.39
C GLN A 507 3.93 -24.12 1.95
N GLY A 508 2.78 -24.37 2.57
CA GLY A 508 1.99 -23.33 3.22
C GLY A 508 2.70 -22.67 4.41
N GLU A 509 3.52 -23.43 5.13
CA GLU A 509 4.30 -22.91 6.26
C GLU A 509 5.43 -21.93 5.84
N GLU A 510 5.98 -22.06 4.63
CA GLU A 510 7.11 -21.24 4.14
C GLU A 510 6.79 -19.74 4.09
N ASN A 511 5.51 -19.37 3.94
CA ASN A 511 5.05 -17.97 3.94
C ASN A 511 4.37 -17.56 5.26
N SER A 512 4.43 -18.39 6.30
CA SER A 512 3.75 -18.15 7.58
C SER A 512 4.72 -17.74 8.69
N LEU A 513 4.19 -17.22 9.80
CA LEU A 513 4.97 -16.96 11.01
C LEU A 513 5.60 -18.24 11.61
N ALA A 514 5.11 -19.43 11.25
CA ALA A 514 5.66 -20.71 11.70
C ALA A 514 7.09 -20.97 11.19
N GLN A 515 7.55 -20.26 10.15
CA GLN A 515 8.94 -20.32 9.70
C GLN A 515 9.93 -19.78 10.74
N PHE A 516 9.49 -18.86 11.61
CA PHE A 516 10.30 -18.28 12.68
C PHE A 516 10.30 -19.16 13.94
N CYS A 517 9.50 -20.22 13.98
CA CYS A 517 9.45 -21.16 15.08
C CYS A 517 10.40 -22.35 14.84
N SER A 518 11.19 -22.71 15.86
CA SER A 518 12.03 -23.91 15.82
C SER A 518 11.17 -25.19 15.77
N LYS A 519 11.44 -26.07 14.81
CA LYS A 519 10.71 -27.33 14.60
C LYS A 519 11.53 -28.52 15.13
N SER A 520 10.88 -29.45 15.80
CA SER A 520 11.50 -30.71 16.25
C SER A 520 10.54 -31.88 16.11
N VAL A 521 11.05 -33.03 15.68
CA VAL A 521 10.26 -34.27 15.58
C VAL A 521 10.34 -35.00 16.91
N LEU A 522 9.21 -35.16 17.60
CA LEU A 522 9.12 -35.93 18.83
C LEU A 522 8.73 -37.38 18.51
N LEU A 523 9.58 -38.33 18.90
CA LEU A 523 9.28 -39.76 18.77
C LEU A 523 8.33 -40.25 19.87
N TYR A 524 8.35 -39.60 21.04
CA TYR A 524 7.52 -39.92 22.21
C TYR A 524 7.38 -38.69 23.13
N GLY A 525 6.28 -38.63 23.88
CA GLY A 525 6.03 -37.60 24.90
C GLY A 525 4.87 -36.65 24.57
N ARG A 526 4.34 -35.97 25.59
CA ARG A 526 3.22 -35.00 25.50
C ARG A 526 3.56 -33.62 26.07
N LYS A 527 4.84 -33.40 26.41
CA LYS A 527 5.34 -32.20 27.07
C LYS A 527 6.68 -31.79 26.48
N SER A 528 6.96 -30.49 26.44
CA SER A 528 8.27 -29.92 26.17
C SER A 528 8.83 -29.29 27.46
N ILE A 529 10.15 -29.41 27.66
CA ILE A 529 10.86 -28.83 28.81
C ILE A 529 11.88 -27.84 28.25
N PHE A 530 11.85 -26.60 28.73
CA PHE A 530 12.85 -25.59 28.41
C PHE A 530 13.34 -24.87 29.66
N HIS A 531 14.56 -24.36 29.58
CA HIS A 531 15.26 -23.71 30.67
C HIS A 531 15.34 -22.22 30.37
N VAL A 532 14.83 -21.37 31.26
CA VAL A 532 14.85 -19.91 31.10
C VAL A 532 15.82 -19.32 32.13
N ARG A 533 16.75 -18.46 31.66
CA ARG A 533 17.71 -17.78 32.52
C ARG A 533 17.09 -16.49 33.06
N GLY A 534 16.94 -16.41 34.39
CA GLY A 534 16.46 -15.21 35.07
C GLY A 534 17.53 -14.11 35.17
N SER A 535 17.13 -12.93 35.62
CA SER A 535 18.01 -11.77 35.88
C SER A 535 19.09 -12.01 36.95
N SER A 536 19.00 -13.11 37.71
CA SER A 536 19.92 -13.53 38.76
C SER A 536 20.90 -14.66 38.37
N ASP A 537 20.97 -15.03 37.09
CA ASP A 537 21.75 -16.19 36.58
C ASP A 537 21.26 -17.58 37.07
N GLU A 538 20.11 -17.62 37.75
CA GLU A 538 19.40 -18.87 38.07
C GLU A 538 18.65 -19.42 36.85
N ILE A 539 18.72 -20.74 36.65
CA ILE A 539 18.07 -21.46 35.56
C ILE A 539 16.75 -22.04 36.06
N ASP A 540 15.62 -21.48 35.61
CA ASP A 540 14.28 -21.96 35.94
C ASP A 540 13.78 -22.97 34.89
N ARG A 541 13.30 -24.14 35.35
CA ARG A 541 12.77 -25.20 34.48
C ARG A 541 11.29 -24.97 34.25
N ARG A 542 10.90 -24.77 32.98
CA ARG A 542 9.51 -24.63 32.55
C ARG A 542 9.07 -25.87 31.79
N GLU A 543 7.93 -26.43 32.15
CA GLU A 543 7.25 -27.47 31.36
C GLU A 543 6.07 -26.84 30.62
N MET A 544 5.91 -27.18 29.34
CA MET A 544 4.75 -26.80 28.55
C MET A 544 4.10 -28.06 27.97
N GLN A 545 2.78 -28.15 28.08
CA GLN A 545 2.02 -29.22 27.46
C GLN A 545 1.96 -28.99 25.95
N LEU A 546 2.09 -30.06 25.16
CA LEU A 546 1.91 -29.94 23.71
C LEU A 546 0.42 -29.72 23.41
N HIS A 547 0.14 -28.74 22.58
CA HIS A 547 -1.19 -28.47 22.05
C HIS A 547 -1.24 -28.93 20.60
N ASN A 548 -2.37 -29.53 20.23
CA ASN A 548 -2.63 -29.91 18.84
C ASN A 548 -3.34 -28.75 18.14
N PHE A 549 -2.90 -28.48 16.92
CA PHE A 549 -3.60 -27.62 15.99
C PHE A 549 -3.98 -28.50 14.80
N ASP A 550 -5.27 -28.76 14.66
CA ASP A 550 -5.81 -29.56 13.56
C ASP A 550 -6.47 -28.62 12.56
N PHE A 551 -6.22 -28.86 11.27
CA PHE A 551 -6.89 -28.19 10.18
C PHE A 551 -7.59 -29.23 9.33
N SER A 552 -8.88 -29.02 9.07
CA SER A 552 -9.68 -29.85 8.18
C SER A 552 -9.98 -29.06 6.92
N THR A 553 -9.80 -29.70 5.76
CA THR A 553 -10.15 -29.13 4.47
C THR A 553 -10.99 -30.13 3.69
N GLU A 554 -12.02 -29.64 3.02
CA GLU A 554 -12.88 -30.47 2.18
C GLU A 554 -12.36 -30.47 0.74
N ILE A 555 -12.24 -31.67 0.15
CA ILE A 555 -11.86 -31.85 -1.25
C ILE A 555 -13.11 -32.11 -2.09
N PRO A 556 -13.31 -31.41 -3.22
CA PRO A 556 -14.47 -31.62 -4.07
C PRO A 556 -14.51 -33.04 -4.64
N ARG A 557 -15.61 -33.76 -4.40
CA ARG A 557 -15.76 -35.19 -4.76
C ARG A 557 -15.47 -35.50 -6.22
N LEU A 558 -15.95 -34.68 -7.16
CA LEU A 558 -15.75 -34.88 -8.60
C LEU A 558 -14.30 -34.67 -9.04
N SER A 559 -13.47 -33.97 -8.27
CA SER A 559 -12.03 -33.91 -8.55
C SER A 559 -11.33 -35.27 -8.41
N ILE A 560 -11.96 -36.22 -7.73
CA ILE A 560 -11.48 -37.60 -7.58
C ILE A 560 -12.20 -38.53 -8.56
N ILE A 561 -13.53 -38.39 -8.66
CA ILE A 561 -14.39 -39.33 -9.40
C ILE A 561 -14.36 -39.06 -10.92
N ALA A 562 -14.43 -37.79 -11.32
CA ALA A 562 -14.53 -37.36 -12.72
C ALA A 562 -13.70 -36.07 -12.97
N PRO A 563 -12.37 -36.11 -12.76
CA PRO A 563 -11.54 -34.90 -12.72
C PRO A 563 -11.55 -34.10 -14.03
N PHE A 564 -11.64 -34.78 -15.18
CA PHE A 564 -11.65 -34.12 -16.48
C PHE A 564 -12.93 -33.33 -16.71
N ASP A 565 -14.09 -33.97 -16.53
CA ASP A 565 -15.40 -33.32 -16.74
C ASP A 565 -15.61 -32.18 -15.75
N PHE A 566 -15.14 -32.38 -14.52
CA PHE A 566 -15.16 -31.37 -13.48
C PHE A 566 -14.31 -30.14 -13.85
N ASP A 567 -13.04 -30.33 -14.22
CA ASP A 567 -12.17 -29.21 -14.63
C ASP A 567 -12.68 -28.53 -15.91
N TYR A 568 -13.18 -29.31 -16.88
CA TYR A 568 -13.79 -28.79 -18.10
C TYR A 568 -14.98 -27.89 -17.79
N THR A 569 -15.89 -28.31 -16.92
CA THR A 569 -17.07 -27.54 -16.52
C THR A 569 -16.69 -26.19 -15.91
N LEU A 570 -15.75 -26.18 -14.96
CA LEU A 570 -15.28 -24.94 -14.33
C LEU A 570 -14.59 -24.01 -15.34
N ARG A 571 -13.82 -24.55 -16.29
CA ARG A 571 -13.20 -23.75 -17.35
C ARG A 571 -14.23 -23.16 -18.29
N VAL A 572 -15.26 -23.92 -18.68
CA VAL A 572 -16.36 -23.42 -19.51
C VAL A 572 -17.04 -22.25 -18.82
N PHE A 573 -17.41 -22.39 -17.55
CA PHE A 573 -18.01 -21.31 -16.77
C PHE A 573 -17.12 -20.06 -16.70
N ARG A 574 -15.81 -20.23 -16.51
CA ARG A 574 -14.84 -19.10 -16.52
C ARG A 574 -14.69 -18.45 -17.90
N ALA A 575 -14.72 -19.24 -18.97
CA ALA A 575 -14.47 -18.79 -20.34
C ALA A 575 -15.73 -18.31 -21.10
N GLU A 576 -16.93 -18.61 -20.58
CA GLU A 576 -18.22 -18.17 -21.13
C GLU A 576 -18.21 -16.66 -21.38
N LYS A 577 -18.83 -16.19 -22.46
CA LYS A 577 -18.95 -14.76 -22.77
C LYS A 577 -20.40 -14.33 -22.65
N PRO A 578 -20.68 -13.07 -22.26
CA PRO A 578 -22.05 -12.58 -22.26
C PRO A 578 -22.64 -12.69 -23.68
N ALA A 579 -23.91 -13.05 -23.78
CA ALA A 579 -24.63 -13.03 -25.04
C ALA A 579 -24.64 -11.58 -25.59
N THR A 580 -24.35 -11.43 -26.88
CA THR A 580 -24.28 -10.14 -27.59
C THR A 580 -25.64 -9.58 -27.91
#